data_AF-A0A3S4JTC2-F1
#
_entry.id   AF-A0A3S4JTC2-F1
#
_cell.length_a   1.000
_cell.length_b   1.000
_cell.length_c   1.000
_cell.angle_alpha   90.00
_cell.angle_beta   90.00
_cell.angle_gamma   90.00
#
_symmetry.space_group_name_H-M   'P 1'
#
loop_
_entity.id
_entity.type
_entity.pdbx_description
1 polymer ?
#
loop_
_entity_poly.entity_id
_entity_poly.type
_entity_poly.pdbx_seq_one_letter_code
_entity_poly.pdbx_strand_id
1 'polypeptide(L)'
;MDYAVIELGANHQGEIAWTVGLTRPEAALVNNLAAAHLEGFGSLAGVAKAKGEIYTGLPVNGIAIMNADNNDWLNWQGIIGDRKVWRFSPNAANSDFTATNIHVTSHGTEFTLQTPTGDIDVLLPLPGRHNIANALAAAALSMAVGATLDAIKTGLANLKAVPGRLFPIQLNDNQLFT
;
A
#
# COMPACT_ATOMS: atom_id res chain seq x y z
N MET A 1 -10.04 -18.48 -10.82
CA MET A 1 -9.52 -17.15 -10.45
C MET A 1 -8.34 -17.43 -9.54
N ASP A 2 -7.15 -16.96 -9.90
CA ASP A 2 -5.91 -17.34 -9.20
C ASP A 2 -5.56 -16.36 -8.08
N TYR A 3 -6.07 -15.12 -8.14
CA TYR A 3 -5.89 -14.08 -7.14
C TYR A 3 -7.16 -13.24 -6.99
N ALA A 4 -7.35 -12.65 -5.80
CA ALA A 4 -8.40 -11.66 -5.53
C ALA A 4 -7.83 -10.52 -4.67
N VAL A 5 -8.12 -9.27 -5.06
CA VAL A 5 -7.76 -8.07 -4.31
C VAL A 5 -9.04 -7.42 -3.82
N ILE A 6 -9.19 -7.26 -2.51
CA ILE A 6 -10.42 -6.80 -1.89
C ILE A 6 -10.13 -5.53 -1.08
N GLU A 7 -10.73 -4.42 -1.48
CA GLU A 7 -10.66 -3.16 -0.72
C GLU A 7 -11.70 -3.17 0.40
N LEU A 8 -11.26 -2.94 1.64
CA LEU A 8 -12.13 -2.87 2.82
C LEU A 8 -12.15 -1.45 3.39
N GLY A 9 -13.31 -0.81 3.29
CA GLY A 9 -13.61 0.48 3.91
C GLY A 9 -14.43 0.33 5.19
N ALA A 10 -14.41 1.35 6.04
CA ALA A 10 -15.28 1.45 7.20
C ALA A 10 -15.63 2.90 7.51
N ASN A 11 -16.83 3.09 8.05
CA ASN A 11 -17.30 4.33 8.68
C ASN A 11 -17.36 4.21 10.22
N HIS A 12 -17.46 3.00 10.74
CA HIS A 12 -17.54 2.71 12.19
C HIS A 12 -16.63 1.55 12.59
N GLN A 13 -16.30 1.46 13.88
CA GLN A 13 -15.56 0.32 14.45
C GLN A 13 -16.39 -0.98 14.30
N GLY A 14 -15.72 -2.09 14.03
CA GLY A 14 -16.32 -3.42 13.84
C GLY A 14 -16.67 -3.77 12.40
N GLU A 15 -16.79 -2.79 11.49
CA GLU A 15 -17.13 -3.05 10.08
C GLU A 15 -15.98 -3.78 9.34
N ILE A 16 -14.72 -3.41 9.61
CA ILE A 16 -13.57 -4.12 9.05
C ILE A 16 -13.44 -5.50 9.70
N ALA A 17 -13.62 -5.62 11.02
CA ALA A 17 -13.61 -6.92 11.69
C ALA A 17 -14.63 -7.90 11.09
N TRP A 18 -15.84 -7.43 10.79
CA TRP A 18 -16.87 -8.23 10.13
C TRP A 18 -16.45 -8.65 8.72
N THR A 19 -16.09 -7.67 7.88
CA THR A 19 -15.77 -7.94 6.48
C THR A 19 -14.52 -8.80 6.31
N VAL A 20 -13.49 -8.60 7.13
CA VAL A 20 -12.28 -9.43 7.07
C VAL A 20 -12.50 -10.86 7.56
N GLY A 21 -13.48 -11.07 8.46
CA GLY A 21 -13.93 -12.40 8.84
C GLY A 21 -14.56 -13.20 7.69
N LEU A 22 -15.09 -12.50 6.68
CA LEU A 22 -15.62 -13.08 5.44
C LEU A 22 -14.52 -13.29 4.40
N THR A 23 -13.62 -12.31 4.22
CA THR A 23 -12.60 -12.35 3.15
C THR A 23 -11.42 -13.25 3.46
N ARG A 24 -11.04 -13.38 4.75
CA ARG A 24 -9.94 -14.24 5.23
C ARG A 24 -8.67 -14.15 4.36
N PRO A 25 -8.04 -12.97 4.27
CA PRO A 25 -6.96 -12.73 3.34
C PRO A 25 -5.66 -13.42 3.78
N GLU A 26 -4.82 -13.81 2.81
CA GLU A 26 -3.46 -14.29 3.06
C GLU A 26 -2.49 -13.16 3.44
N ALA A 27 -2.76 -11.96 2.95
CA ALA A 27 -2.03 -10.73 3.28
C ALA A 27 -3.00 -9.56 3.45
N ALA A 28 -2.75 -8.72 4.46
CA ALA A 28 -3.62 -7.59 4.79
C ALA A 28 -2.77 -6.34 4.95
N LEU A 29 -3.24 -5.22 4.40
CA LEU A 29 -2.48 -3.97 4.34
C LEU A 29 -3.29 -2.79 4.88
N VAL A 30 -2.68 -1.98 5.75
CA VAL A 30 -3.17 -0.61 6.05
C VAL A 30 -2.27 0.42 5.36
N ASN A 31 -2.83 1.17 4.41
CA ASN A 31 -2.04 2.08 3.56
C ASN A 31 -1.62 3.38 4.26
N ASN A 32 -2.52 3.95 5.07
CA ASN A 32 -2.27 5.14 5.89
C ASN A 32 -3.40 5.35 6.90
N LEU A 33 -3.14 6.19 7.91
CA LEU A 33 -4.14 6.73 8.82
C LEU A 33 -4.34 8.21 8.50
N ALA A 34 -5.56 8.57 8.16
CA ALA A 34 -5.97 9.94 7.89
C ALA A 34 -7.25 10.24 8.66
N ALA A 35 -7.42 11.50 9.06
CA ALA A 35 -8.63 12.00 9.68
C ALA A 35 -9.77 12.04 8.64
N ALA A 36 -10.45 10.91 8.48
CA ALA A 36 -11.65 10.76 7.66
C ALA A 36 -12.73 10.08 8.50
N HIS A 37 -14.00 10.40 8.22
CA HIS A 37 -15.15 9.82 8.92
C HIS A 37 -15.08 9.96 10.46
N LEU A 38 -14.55 11.08 10.96
CA LEU A 38 -14.37 11.30 12.39
C LEU A 38 -15.69 11.26 13.18
N GLU A 39 -16.83 11.60 12.56
CA GLU A 39 -18.13 11.47 13.21
C GLU A 39 -18.45 10.02 13.60
N GLY A 40 -18.02 9.02 12.81
CA GLY A 40 -18.24 7.60 13.10
C GLY A 40 -17.13 6.96 13.94
N PHE A 41 -15.90 7.51 13.90
CA PHE A 41 -14.74 6.97 14.62
C PHE A 41 -14.37 7.74 15.91
N GLY A 42 -14.91 8.93 16.10
CA GLY A 42 -14.65 9.84 17.23
C GLY A 42 -13.28 10.53 17.23
N SER A 43 -12.22 9.87 16.75
CA SER A 43 -10.86 10.42 16.73
C SER A 43 -9.95 9.69 15.75
N LEU A 44 -8.76 10.23 15.48
CA LEU A 44 -7.71 9.55 14.71
C LEU A 44 -7.31 8.21 15.35
N ALA A 45 -7.27 8.13 16.68
CA ALA A 45 -7.04 6.87 17.39
C ALA A 45 -8.19 5.87 17.14
N GLY A 46 -9.42 6.34 17.04
CA GLY A 46 -10.57 5.52 16.65
C GLY A 46 -10.47 5.00 15.21
N VAL A 47 -9.98 5.82 14.28
CA VAL A 47 -9.68 5.41 12.90
C VAL A 47 -8.58 4.34 12.88
N ALA A 48 -7.51 4.54 13.65
CA ALA A 48 -6.39 3.59 13.76
C ALA A 48 -6.84 2.24 14.31
N LYS A 49 -7.67 2.25 15.35
CA LYS A 49 -8.29 1.05 15.92
C LYS A 49 -9.13 0.31 14.89
N ALA A 50 -10.03 1.02 14.20
CA ALA A 50 -10.89 0.42 13.18
C ALA A 50 -10.10 -0.19 12.01
N LYS A 51 -9.10 0.54 11.47
CA LYS A 51 -8.26 0.02 10.39
C LYS A 51 -7.41 -1.17 10.81
N GLY A 52 -6.94 -1.18 12.07
CA GLY A 52 -6.19 -2.30 12.65
C GLY A 52 -6.99 -3.61 12.73
N GLU A 53 -8.32 -3.55 12.71
CA GLU A 53 -9.18 -4.75 12.68
C GLU A 53 -8.87 -5.65 11.48
N ILE A 54 -8.32 -5.10 10.39
CA ILE A 54 -7.99 -5.88 9.18
C ILE A 54 -7.01 -7.03 9.49
N TYR A 55 -6.14 -6.87 10.49
CA TYR A 55 -5.17 -7.89 10.83
C TYR A 55 -5.80 -9.07 11.59
N THR A 56 -7.02 -8.93 12.12
CA THR A 56 -7.71 -10.01 12.84
C THR A 56 -8.10 -11.18 11.92
N GLY A 57 -8.27 -10.94 10.62
CA GLY A 57 -8.63 -11.97 9.65
C GLY A 57 -7.45 -12.69 9.03
N LEU A 58 -6.20 -12.34 9.40
CA LEU A 58 -5.02 -13.01 8.88
C LEU A 58 -4.86 -14.42 9.47
N PRO A 59 -4.49 -15.42 8.65
CA PRO A 59 -4.11 -16.74 9.15
C PRO A 59 -2.77 -16.67 9.89
N VAL A 60 -2.39 -17.77 10.57
CA VAL A 60 -1.14 -17.86 11.34
C VAL A 60 0.10 -17.61 10.48
N ASN A 61 0.07 -18.01 9.22
CA ASN A 61 1.12 -17.79 8.22
C ASN A 61 0.88 -16.55 7.35
N GLY A 62 -0.11 -15.73 7.68
CA GLY A 62 -0.46 -14.53 6.92
C GLY A 62 0.55 -13.40 7.11
N ILE A 63 0.55 -12.44 6.19
CA ILE A 63 1.48 -11.31 6.21
C ILE A 63 0.71 -10.01 6.53
N ALA A 64 1.10 -9.36 7.62
CA ALA A 64 0.61 -8.03 7.97
C ALA A 64 1.51 -6.97 7.31
N ILE A 65 0.92 -6.07 6.52
CA ILE A 65 1.64 -5.04 5.80
C ILE A 65 1.18 -3.67 6.27
N MET A 66 2.11 -2.76 6.55
CA MET A 66 1.77 -1.42 7.02
C MET A 66 2.73 -0.36 6.50
N ASN A 67 2.24 0.87 6.43
CA ASN A 67 3.05 2.02 6.08
C ASN A 67 4.01 2.36 7.24
N ALA A 68 5.32 2.36 7.00
CA ALA A 68 6.31 2.64 8.03
C ALA A 68 6.23 4.08 8.57
N ASP A 69 5.80 5.03 7.72
CA ASP A 69 5.69 6.46 8.05
C ASP A 69 4.38 6.79 8.78
N ASN A 70 3.36 5.95 8.64
CA ASN A 70 2.01 6.22 9.16
C ASN A 70 1.28 4.92 9.53
N ASN A 71 1.52 4.44 10.76
CA ASN A 71 0.90 3.25 11.33
C ASN A 71 0.64 3.44 12.84
N ASP A 72 -0.10 2.49 13.41
CA ASP A 72 -0.33 2.41 14.85
C ASP A 72 0.22 1.09 15.42
N TRP A 73 1.49 0.80 15.10
CA TRP A 73 2.20 -0.42 15.49
C TRP A 73 2.03 -0.76 16.98
N LEU A 74 2.10 0.25 17.84
CA LEU A 74 2.00 0.06 19.30
C LEU A 74 0.72 -0.66 19.71
N ASN A 75 -0.40 -0.37 19.02
CA ASN A 75 -1.69 -1.02 19.27
C ASN A 75 -1.93 -2.24 18.38
N TRP A 76 -1.33 -2.30 17.19
CA TRP A 76 -1.56 -3.40 16.25
C TRP A 76 -0.70 -4.63 16.51
N GLN A 77 0.48 -4.48 17.12
CA GLN A 77 1.42 -5.60 17.34
C GLN A 77 0.79 -6.77 18.11
N GLY A 78 -0.10 -6.50 19.08
CA GLY A 78 -0.80 -7.55 19.82
C GLY A 78 -1.86 -8.29 18.98
N ILE A 79 -2.49 -7.61 18.02
CA ILE A 79 -3.47 -8.19 17.09
C ILE A 79 -2.75 -9.05 16.03
N ILE A 80 -1.60 -8.56 15.58
CA ILE A 80 -0.75 -9.22 14.59
C ILE A 80 -0.08 -10.47 15.19
N GLY A 81 0.38 -10.39 16.43
CA GLY A 81 1.08 -11.48 17.11
C GLY A 81 2.39 -11.83 16.40
N ASP A 82 2.68 -13.13 16.29
CA ASP A 82 3.92 -13.66 15.69
C ASP A 82 3.89 -13.75 14.15
N ARG A 83 2.84 -13.22 13.51
CA ARG A 83 2.73 -13.22 12.05
C ARG A 83 3.83 -12.38 11.43
N LYS A 84 4.19 -12.70 10.19
CA LYS A 84 5.18 -11.94 9.44
C LYS A 84 4.69 -10.51 9.22
N VAL A 85 5.57 -9.54 9.48
CA VAL A 85 5.30 -8.12 9.27
C VAL A 85 6.18 -7.60 8.14
N TRP A 86 5.56 -6.86 7.22
CA TRP A 86 6.27 -6.05 6.23
C TRP A 86 5.90 -4.59 6.36
N ARG A 87 6.89 -3.74 6.15
CA ARG A 87 6.74 -2.29 6.19
C ARG A 87 7.14 -1.69 4.85
N PHE A 88 6.39 -0.69 4.41
CA PHE A 88 6.73 0.06 3.21
C PHE A 88 6.84 1.56 3.52
N SER A 89 7.82 2.20 2.91
CA SER A 89 8.08 3.63 2.94
C SER A 89 9.24 3.91 2.00
N PRO A 90 9.22 5.02 1.25
CA PRO A 90 10.34 5.38 0.38
C PRO A 90 11.69 5.45 1.09
N ASN A 91 11.72 5.87 2.37
CA ASN A 91 12.96 6.22 3.06
C ASN A 91 13.01 5.91 4.57
N ALA A 92 11.98 5.29 5.17
CA ALA A 92 12.04 4.90 6.57
C ALA A 92 13.09 3.81 6.80
N ALA A 93 13.90 3.94 7.86
CA ALA A 93 14.99 3.02 8.19
C ALA A 93 14.52 1.58 8.51
N ASN A 94 13.25 1.42 8.90
CA ASN A 94 12.63 0.15 9.25
C ASN A 94 11.68 -0.36 8.14
N SER A 95 11.85 0.11 6.92
CA SER A 95 11.06 -0.29 5.76
C SER A 95 11.67 -1.50 5.05
N ASP A 96 10.85 -2.50 4.74
CA ASP A 96 11.20 -3.66 3.91
C ASP A 96 11.09 -3.35 2.41
N PHE A 97 10.29 -2.35 2.05
CA PHE A 97 10.05 -1.90 0.68
C PHE A 97 10.37 -0.41 0.56
N THR A 98 11.45 -0.06 -0.14
CA THR A 98 11.95 1.31 -0.26
C THR A 98 12.08 1.76 -1.72
N ALA A 99 12.30 3.06 -1.92
CA ALA A 99 12.54 3.64 -3.23
C ALA A 99 13.80 4.51 -3.20
N THR A 100 14.78 4.19 -4.03
CA THR A 100 16.01 4.96 -4.20
C THR A 100 16.16 5.41 -5.66
N ASN A 101 17.16 6.26 -5.94
CA ASN A 101 17.42 6.79 -7.28
C ASN A 101 16.18 7.41 -7.94
N ILE A 102 15.35 8.10 -7.14
CA ILE A 102 14.08 8.66 -7.60
C ILE A 102 14.35 9.80 -8.58
N HIS A 103 13.88 9.62 -9.81
CA HIS A 103 14.00 10.57 -10.91
C HIS A 103 12.62 10.82 -11.53
N VAL A 104 12.15 12.06 -11.48
CA VAL A 104 10.86 12.45 -12.07
C VAL A 104 11.11 12.86 -13.53
N THR A 105 10.38 12.24 -14.45
CA THR A 105 10.47 12.48 -15.90
C THR A 105 9.15 12.99 -16.46
N SER A 106 9.14 13.35 -17.75
CA SER A 106 7.92 13.63 -18.52
C SER A 106 7.02 12.42 -18.73
N HIS A 107 7.48 11.21 -18.41
CA HIS A 107 6.73 9.96 -18.60
C HIS A 107 6.25 9.35 -17.27
N GLY A 108 6.68 9.90 -16.13
CA GLY A 108 6.34 9.39 -14.81
C GLY A 108 7.48 9.54 -13.82
N THR A 109 7.54 8.65 -12.84
CA THR A 109 8.61 8.60 -11.84
C THR A 109 9.39 7.30 -12.01
N GLU A 110 10.68 7.41 -12.29
CA GLU A 110 11.63 6.31 -12.31
C GLU A 110 12.27 6.18 -10.94
N PHE A 111 12.44 4.95 -10.44
CA PHE A 111 13.14 4.67 -9.20
C PHE A 111 13.58 3.20 -9.13
N THR A 112 14.56 2.92 -8.27
CA THR A 112 14.93 1.57 -7.88
C THR A 112 14.03 1.15 -6.72
N LEU A 113 13.17 0.16 -6.95
CA LEU A 113 12.35 -0.50 -5.94
C LEU A 113 13.20 -1.55 -5.23
N GLN A 114 13.47 -1.35 -3.94
CA GLN A 114 14.17 -2.34 -3.13
C GLN A 114 13.16 -3.17 -2.33
N THR A 115 13.34 -4.48 -2.31
CA THR A 115 12.43 -5.43 -1.67
C THR A 115 13.20 -6.49 -0.87
N PRO A 116 12.53 -7.29 -0.03
CA PRO A 116 13.20 -8.37 0.72
C PRO A 116 13.87 -9.44 -0.16
N THR A 117 13.53 -9.53 -1.45
CA THR A 117 14.07 -10.55 -2.37
C THR A 117 15.00 -9.98 -3.44
N GLY A 118 15.27 -8.67 -3.40
CA GLY A 118 16.13 -7.99 -4.36
C GLY A 118 15.55 -6.67 -4.88
N ASP A 119 16.32 -6.05 -5.76
CA ASP A 119 16.06 -4.70 -6.26
C ASP A 119 15.68 -4.75 -7.74
N ILE A 120 14.80 -3.84 -8.17
CA ILE A 120 14.40 -3.70 -9.57
C ILE A 120 14.11 -2.25 -9.94
N ASP A 121 14.61 -1.81 -11.09
CA ASP A 121 14.28 -0.49 -11.62
C ASP A 121 12.90 -0.49 -12.26
N VAL A 122 12.06 0.46 -11.85
CA VAL A 122 10.67 0.59 -12.29
C VAL A 122 10.38 1.99 -12.81
N LEU A 123 9.46 2.06 -13.77
CA LEU A 123 8.82 3.30 -14.23
C LEU A 123 7.38 3.27 -13.73
N LEU A 124 7.03 4.26 -12.92
CA LEU A 124 5.65 4.49 -12.49
C LEU A 124 5.06 5.62 -13.33
N PRO A 125 4.07 5.38 -14.22
CA PRO A 125 3.50 6.38 -15.12
C PRO A 125 2.56 7.37 -14.40
N LEU A 126 2.88 7.72 -13.16
CA LEU A 126 2.14 8.64 -12.32
C LEU A 126 3.13 9.61 -11.64
N PRO A 127 2.81 10.92 -11.60
CA PRO A 127 3.61 11.88 -10.87
C PRO A 127 3.35 11.79 -9.36
N GLY A 128 4.34 12.19 -8.55
CA GLY A 128 4.16 12.49 -7.13
C GLY A 128 4.61 11.39 -6.16
N ARG A 129 5.19 11.84 -5.03
CA ARG A 129 5.77 10.96 -3.99
C ARG A 129 4.77 9.98 -3.36
N HIS A 130 3.50 10.37 -3.24
CA HIS A 130 2.45 9.49 -2.70
C HIS A 130 2.19 8.28 -3.61
N ASN A 131 2.35 8.43 -4.92
CA ASN A 131 2.22 7.31 -5.86
C ASN A 131 3.39 6.33 -5.74
N ILE A 132 4.59 6.80 -5.39
CA ILE A 132 5.71 5.90 -5.03
C ILE A 132 5.30 5.06 -3.81
N ALA A 133 4.83 5.67 -2.73
CA ALA A 133 4.40 4.93 -1.55
C ALA A 133 3.28 3.90 -1.86
N ASN A 134 2.31 4.27 -2.70
CA ASN A 134 1.28 3.33 -3.17
C ASN A 134 1.87 2.19 -4.01
N ALA A 135 2.89 2.45 -4.84
CA ALA A 135 3.59 1.43 -5.60
C ALA A 135 4.36 0.46 -4.68
N LEU A 136 4.98 0.96 -3.61
CA LEU A 136 5.63 0.13 -2.58
C LEU A 136 4.61 -0.77 -1.86
N ALA A 137 3.46 -0.20 -1.49
CA ALA A 137 2.36 -0.95 -0.89
C ALA A 137 1.84 -2.06 -1.81
N ALA A 138 1.65 -1.75 -3.10
CA ALA A 138 1.21 -2.71 -4.10
C ALA A 138 2.24 -3.82 -4.34
N ALA A 139 3.53 -3.47 -4.40
CA ALA A 139 4.62 -4.44 -4.49
C ALA A 139 4.63 -5.40 -3.28
N ALA A 140 4.49 -4.86 -2.07
CA ALA A 140 4.43 -5.65 -0.85
C ALA A 140 3.25 -6.63 -0.83
N LEU A 141 2.03 -6.18 -1.17
CA LEU A 141 0.86 -7.05 -1.29
C LEU A 141 1.04 -8.13 -2.37
N SER A 142 1.59 -7.75 -3.53
CA SER A 142 1.78 -8.67 -4.65
C SER A 142 2.81 -9.75 -4.32
N MET A 143 3.93 -9.39 -3.70
CA MET A 143 4.96 -10.34 -3.27
C MET A 143 4.47 -11.25 -2.15
N ALA A 144 3.56 -10.78 -1.30
CA ALA A 144 3.02 -11.57 -0.21
C ALA A 144 2.24 -12.80 -0.70
N VAL A 145 1.72 -12.73 -1.93
CA VAL A 145 1.00 -13.82 -2.61
C VAL A 145 1.80 -14.44 -3.77
N GLY A 146 3.11 -14.16 -3.88
CA GLY A 146 4.02 -14.86 -4.79
C GLY A 146 4.35 -14.17 -6.11
N ALA A 147 4.01 -12.89 -6.30
CA ALA A 147 4.45 -12.15 -7.48
C ALA A 147 5.98 -12.00 -7.54
N THR A 148 6.55 -12.15 -8.74
CA THR A 148 7.98 -11.92 -9.00
C THR A 148 8.28 -10.43 -9.17
N LEU A 149 9.56 -10.05 -9.05
CA LEU A 149 10.01 -8.68 -9.34
C LEU A 149 9.64 -8.25 -10.77
N ASP A 150 9.79 -9.14 -11.75
CA ASP A 150 9.39 -8.88 -13.14
C ASP A 150 7.89 -8.60 -13.26
N ALA A 151 7.05 -9.39 -12.58
CA ALA A 151 5.60 -9.17 -12.57
C ALA A 151 5.23 -7.82 -11.96
N ILE A 152 5.92 -7.40 -10.88
CA ILE A 152 5.74 -6.09 -10.25
C ILE A 152 6.14 -4.98 -11.20
N LYS A 153 7.32 -5.06 -11.83
CA LYS A 153 7.78 -4.08 -12.81
C LYS A 153 6.79 -3.93 -13.96
N THR A 154 6.37 -5.03 -14.56
CA THR A 154 5.40 -5.03 -15.66
C THR A 154 4.03 -4.49 -15.21
N GLY A 155 3.57 -4.85 -14.00
CA GLY A 155 2.30 -4.36 -13.45
C GLY A 155 2.31 -2.85 -13.21
N LEU A 156 3.35 -2.33 -12.58
CA LEU A 156 3.50 -0.90 -12.29
C LEU A 156 3.64 -0.07 -13.57
N ALA A 157 4.39 -0.54 -14.57
CA ALA A 157 4.57 0.17 -15.84
C ALA A 157 3.27 0.31 -16.65
N ASN A 158 2.31 -0.60 -16.47
CA ASN A 158 1.03 -0.62 -17.19
C ASN A 158 -0.11 0.13 -16.45
N LEU A 159 0.19 0.77 -15.31
CA LEU A 159 -0.80 1.56 -14.60
C LEU A 159 -1.35 2.69 -15.49
N LYS A 160 -2.67 2.81 -15.51
CA LYS A 160 -3.35 3.95 -16.12
C LYS A 160 -3.89 4.84 -15.01
N ALA A 161 -3.64 6.14 -15.12
CA ALA A 161 -4.28 7.11 -14.25
C ALA A 161 -5.80 7.01 -14.39
N VAL A 162 -6.51 7.00 -13.26
CA VAL A 162 -7.96 7.07 -13.26
C VAL A 162 -8.36 8.54 -13.44
N PRO A 163 -9.24 8.88 -14.41
CA PRO A 163 -9.75 10.24 -14.55
C PRO A 163 -10.26 10.79 -13.21
N GLY A 164 -9.80 11.97 -12.80
CA GLY A 164 -10.14 12.59 -11.53
C GLY A 164 -9.18 12.30 -10.36
N ARG A 165 -8.15 11.45 -10.52
CA ARG A 165 -7.04 11.28 -9.56
C ARG A 165 -5.69 11.52 -10.24
N LEU A 166 -5.27 12.80 -10.34
CA LEU A 166 -4.02 13.23 -10.98
C LEU A 166 -3.85 12.62 -12.37
N PHE A 167 -4.82 12.88 -13.24
CA PHE A 167 -4.79 12.40 -14.61
C PHE A 167 -3.79 13.26 -15.41
N PRO A 168 -2.63 12.72 -15.84
CA PRO A 168 -1.68 13.49 -16.62
C PRO A 168 -2.30 13.77 -17.99
N ILE A 169 -2.64 15.03 -18.26
CA ILE A 169 -3.03 15.46 -19.60
C ILE A 169 -1.76 15.91 -20.31
N GLN A 170 -1.36 15.14 -21.33
CA GLN A 170 -0.27 15.54 -22.20
C GLN A 170 -0.78 16.62 -23.16
N LEU A 171 -0.28 17.84 -22.97
CA LEU A 171 -0.65 18.98 -23.82
C LEU A 171 0.19 19.00 -25.10
N ASN A 172 1.48 18.67 -24.98
CA ASN A 172 2.49 18.64 -26.04
C ASN A 172 3.63 17.69 -25.64
N ASP A 173 4.58 17.39 -26.55
CA ASP A 173 5.69 16.44 -26.32
C ASP A 173 6.51 16.68 -25.03
N ASN A 174 6.54 17.91 -24.50
CA ASN A 174 7.33 18.29 -23.32
C ASN A 174 6.52 18.92 -22.16
N GLN A 175 5.19 18.85 -22.14
CA GLN A 175 4.39 19.46 -21.07
C GLN A 175 3.28 18.54 -20.56
N LEU A 176 3.29 18.33 -19.24
CA LEU A 176 2.23 17.66 -18.47
C LEU A 176 1.57 18.67 -17.54
N PHE A 177 0.23 18.63 -17.47
CA PHE A 177 -0.57 19.28 -16.42
C PHE A 177 -1.09 18.20 -15.47
N THR A 178 -1.01 18.43 -14.16
CA THR A 178 -1.43 17.48 -13.09
C THR A 178 -2.55 18.03 -12.24
#